data_AF-A0A2T1HTC9-F1
#
_entry.id   AF-A0A2T1HTC9-F1
#
_cell.length_a   1.000
_cell.length_b   1.000
_cell.length_c   1.000
_cell.angle_alpha   90.00
_cell.angle_beta   90.00
_cell.angle_gamma   90.00
#
_symmetry.space_group_name_H-M   'P 1'
#
loop_
_entity.id
_entity.type
_entity.pdbx_description
1 polymer ?
#
loop_
_entity_poly.entity_id
_entity_poly.type
_entity_poly.pdbx_seq_one_letter_code
_entity_poly.pdbx_strand_id
1 'polypeptide(L)'
;MHAQVTGRPVANSQLQPFEITTKECCQSCRSKFSGERTGGQPVQKLPLRCSNSCLTGHNILMCGPPGAGKSMLAARLPSILPPLLPQELLEVSMIQSVGGLLAGGALTDRRPFRAPHHSASMAALVGGGINARPGEVSLAHHGVLFLDELPEFQPQVLDSLRQPLETGEVAIARANRRVTYPARFQLVAAMNPCRCGRAAEPGYACKRAPNAQCMAQYQARLSGPLLDRIDLQIDVPAVSAADLMLPPPAEGSAEAAARVARARAVQQQRYAALGAAGVSTNAACPAGLVNDVAQPDAAGLKVLREAADAMRLTARGFHRVLKLARTLADLDGDTKVGRIHVAEALSYRSREVADG
;
A
#
# COMPACT_ATOMS: atom_id res chain seq x y z
N MET A 1 46.73 -0.91 31.12
CA MET A 1 47.11 -1.80 30.00
C MET A 1 45.89 -2.59 29.57
N HIS A 2 45.52 -2.42 28.31
CA HIS A 2 44.64 -3.23 27.45
C HIS A 2 43.49 -4.08 28.03
N ALA A 3 42.27 -3.70 27.68
CA ALA A 3 41.24 -4.63 27.24
C ALA A 3 40.58 -4.07 25.98
N GLN A 4 40.93 -4.64 24.83
CA GLN A 4 40.37 -4.33 23.52
C GLN A 4 38.95 -4.90 23.43
N VAL A 5 37.95 -4.03 23.28
CA VAL A 5 36.60 -4.42 22.82
C VAL A 5 36.49 -4.04 21.35
N THR A 6 36.63 -5.04 20.49
CA THR A 6 36.46 -4.94 19.04
C THR A 6 34.98 -4.85 18.68
N GLY A 7 34.41 -3.65 18.79
CA GLY A 7 33.10 -3.34 18.23
C GLY A 7 33.21 -3.12 16.72
N ARG A 8 32.80 -4.12 15.92
CA ARG A 8 32.56 -3.92 14.48
C ARG A 8 31.44 -2.88 14.30
N PRO A 9 31.63 -1.81 13.51
CA PRO A 9 30.55 -0.88 13.21
C PRO A 9 29.51 -1.58 12.33
N VAL A 10 28.24 -1.52 12.77
CA VAL A 10 27.10 -1.95 11.97
C VAL A 10 27.08 -1.09 10.71
N ALA A 11 27.24 -1.73 9.56
CA ALA A 11 27.32 -1.10 8.26
C ALA A 11 26.08 -0.26 8.00
N ASN A 12 26.27 1.06 8.03
CA ASN A 12 25.36 2.03 7.46
C ASN A 12 25.39 1.81 5.95
N SER A 13 24.42 1.08 5.41
CA SER A 13 24.26 0.94 3.95
C SER A 13 23.80 2.28 3.39
N GLN A 14 24.78 3.15 3.11
CA GLN A 14 24.63 4.29 2.24
C GLN A 14 24.13 3.77 0.88
N LEU A 15 22.81 3.82 0.68
CA LEU A 15 22.20 3.68 -0.64
C LEU A 15 22.61 4.91 -1.45
N GLN A 16 23.72 4.78 -2.18
CA GLN A 16 24.12 5.74 -3.19
C GLN A 16 23.04 5.86 -4.27
N PRO A 17 22.88 7.04 -4.91
CA PRO A 17 21.96 7.21 -6.03
C PRO A 17 22.42 6.32 -7.18
N PHE A 18 21.77 5.17 -7.35
CA PHE A 18 22.06 4.25 -8.44
C PHE A 18 21.27 4.68 -9.69
N GLU A 19 21.99 4.90 -10.79
CA GLU A 19 21.38 5.19 -12.10
C GLU A 19 20.44 4.06 -12.52
N ILE A 20 19.26 4.48 -12.99
CA ILE A 20 18.06 3.67 -13.14
C ILE A 20 18.18 2.80 -14.40
N THR A 21 18.25 1.48 -14.24
CA THR A 21 17.95 0.52 -15.32
C THR A 21 16.63 -0.19 -15.02
N THR A 22 15.54 0.49 -15.39
CA THR A 22 14.16 0.01 -15.36
C THR A 22 13.96 -1.09 -16.40
N LYS A 23 14.17 -2.37 -16.04
CA LYS A 23 13.92 -3.51 -16.94
C LYS A 23 12.71 -4.38 -16.58
N GLU A 24 11.84 -3.97 -15.65
CA GLU A 24 10.93 -4.94 -15.02
C GLU A 24 9.42 -4.64 -15.10
N CYS A 25 8.93 -3.59 -15.79
CA CYS A 25 7.56 -3.15 -15.51
C CYS A 25 6.46 -3.35 -16.57
N CYS A 26 6.60 -3.05 -17.87
CA CYS A 26 5.39 -3.12 -18.70
C CYS A 26 5.58 -2.97 -20.22
N GLN A 27 5.27 -4.01 -20.99
CA GLN A 27 5.00 -3.82 -22.43
C GLN A 27 3.90 -4.68 -23.05
N SER A 28 2.94 -5.14 -22.25
CA SER A 28 1.79 -5.89 -22.79
C SER A 28 0.52 -5.05 -22.99
N CYS A 29 0.65 -3.71 -22.95
CA CYS A 29 -0.47 -2.77 -22.99
C CYS A 29 -0.74 -2.13 -24.37
N ARG A 30 -0.05 -2.54 -25.43
CA ARG A 30 -0.24 -1.95 -26.78
C ARG A 30 -1.13 -2.73 -27.75
N SER A 31 -1.41 -4.02 -27.54
CA SER A 31 -2.01 -4.85 -28.61
C SER A 31 -3.51 -5.16 -28.51
N LYS A 32 -4.32 -4.46 -27.71
CA LYS A 32 -5.78 -4.75 -27.64
C LYS A 32 -6.74 -3.57 -27.79
N PHE A 33 -6.29 -2.42 -28.31
CA PHE A 33 -7.20 -1.32 -28.71
C PHE A 33 -7.30 -1.08 -30.22
N SER A 34 -6.69 -1.93 -31.06
CA SER A 34 -7.08 -2.08 -32.46
C SER A 34 -7.74 -3.45 -32.62
N GLY A 35 -9.00 -3.46 -33.05
CA GLY A 35 -9.86 -4.64 -33.01
C GLY A 35 -9.31 -5.84 -33.78
N GLU A 36 -9.47 -7.02 -33.18
CA GLU A 36 -9.95 -8.23 -33.84
C GLU A 36 -10.23 -9.30 -32.78
N ARG A 37 -11.39 -9.96 -32.92
CA ARG A 37 -11.82 -11.06 -32.05
C ARG A 37 -10.95 -12.28 -32.32
N THR A 38 -10.21 -12.75 -31.32
CA THR A 38 -9.79 -14.15 -31.24
C THR A 38 -9.86 -14.61 -29.79
N GLY A 39 -10.51 -15.75 -29.59
CA GLY A 39 -10.78 -16.35 -28.29
C GLY A 39 -9.51 -16.77 -27.58
N GLY A 40 -9.39 -16.37 -26.32
CA GLY A 40 -8.30 -16.69 -25.42
C GLY A 40 -8.46 -15.87 -24.14
N GLN A 41 -8.59 -16.57 -23.01
CA GLN A 41 -8.88 -15.99 -21.69
C GLN A 41 -7.98 -14.77 -21.37
N PRO A 42 -8.53 -13.68 -20.82
CA PRO A 42 -7.74 -12.49 -20.52
C PRO A 42 -6.89 -12.72 -19.26
N VAL A 43 -5.60 -13.02 -19.45
CA VAL A 43 -4.62 -12.99 -18.37
C VAL A 43 -4.49 -11.55 -17.89
N GLN A 44 -4.81 -11.32 -16.62
CA GLN A 44 -4.75 -10.01 -15.95
C GLN A 44 -3.32 -9.46 -16.00
N LYS A 45 -3.07 -8.59 -16.97
CA LYS A 45 -1.86 -7.78 -17.06
C LYS A 45 -2.03 -6.65 -16.05
N LEU A 46 -1.06 -6.50 -15.14
CA LEU A 46 -0.97 -5.35 -14.23
C LEU A 46 -1.15 -4.07 -15.08
N PRO A 47 -2.29 -3.35 -15.01
CA PRO A 47 -2.48 -2.21 -15.88
C PRO A 47 -1.42 -1.16 -15.53
N LEU A 48 -0.84 -0.47 -16.51
CA LEU A 48 0.09 0.66 -16.32
C LEU A 48 -0.45 1.80 -15.42
N ARG A 49 -1.70 1.68 -14.96
CA ARG A 49 -2.36 2.57 -14.01
C ARG A 49 -2.37 2.06 -12.56
N CYS A 50 -2.18 0.75 -12.34
CA CYS A 50 -2.01 0.15 -11.00
C CYS A 50 -0.81 0.75 -10.26
N SER A 51 0.31 0.99 -10.96
CA SER A 51 1.46 1.69 -10.39
C SER A 51 1.08 3.07 -9.86
N ASN A 52 0.07 3.73 -10.43
CA ASN A 52 -0.23 5.14 -10.18
C ASN A 52 -1.15 5.31 -8.96
N SER A 53 -2.10 4.39 -8.79
CA SER A 53 -2.94 4.38 -7.59
C SER A 53 -2.18 3.95 -6.34
N CYS A 54 -1.10 3.18 -6.48
CA CYS A 54 -0.28 2.73 -5.36
C CYS A 54 0.49 3.87 -4.65
N LEU A 55 0.55 5.06 -5.25
CA LEU A 55 1.48 6.14 -4.87
C LEU A 55 0.79 7.29 -4.12
N THR A 56 -0.49 7.13 -3.79
CA THR A 56 -1.36 8.21 -3.33
C THR A 56 -1.84 8.03 -1.89
N GLY A 57 -1.16 7.17 -1.13
CA GLY A 57 -1.37 6.99 0.32
C GLY A 57 -2.51 6.02 0.69
N HIS A 58 -3.06 5.33 -0.30
CA HIS A 58 -4.00 4.23 -0.08
C HIS A 58 -3.29 2.95 0.35
N ASN A 59 -3.97 2.14 1.16
CA ASN A 59 -3.44 0.87 1.64
C ASN A 59 -3.53 -0.20 0.56
N ILE A 60 -2.44 -0.95 0.33
CA ILE A 60 -2.32 -1.90 -0.78
C ILE A 60 -1.99 -3.29 -0.25
N LEU A 61 -2.57 -4.29 -0.88
CA LEU A 61 -2.24 -5.69 -0.71
C LEU A 61 -1.87 -6.29 -2.07
N MET A 62 -0.61 -6.69 -2.19
CA MET A 62 -0.08 -7.40 -3.35
C MET A 62 -0.16 -8.90 -3.11
N CYS A 63 -0.79 -9.63 -4.01
CA CYS A 63 -0.75 -11.08 -3.97
C CYS A 63 -0.10 -11.63 -5.23
N GLY A 64 0.84 -12.54 -5.07
CA GLY A 64 1.50 -13.13 -6.22
C GLY A 64 2.41 -14.29 -5.82
N PRO A 65 2.87 -15.09 -6.78
CA PRO A 65 3.81 -16.16 -6.52
C PRO A 65 5.16 -15.62 -6.00
N PRO A 66 6.00 -16.49 -5.39
CA PRO A 66 7.37 -16.12 -5.05
C PRO A 66 8.14 -15.67 -6.30
N GLY A 67 9.05 -14.71 -6.14
CA GLY A 67 9.82 -14.18 -7.28
C GLY A 67 9.08 -13.15 -8.16
N ALA A 68 7.82 -12.81 -7.87
CA ALA A 68 7.05 -11.79 -8.59
C ALA A 68 7.50 -10.33 -8.32
N GLY A 69 8.62 -10.10 -7.62
CA GLY A 69 9.13 -8.75 -7.36
C GLY A 69 8.34 -7.91 -6.34
N LYS A 70 7.45 -8.50 -5.54
CA LYS A 70 6.59 -7.79 -4.56
C LYS A 70 7.39 -6.90 -3.58
N SER A 71 8.43 -7.46 -2.97
CA SER A 71 9.28 -6.75 -2.00
C SER A 71 10.10 -5.65 -2.69
N MET A 72 10.51 -5.88 -3.95
CA MET A 72 11.16 -4.86 -4.78
C MET A 72 10.22 -3.69 -5.09
N LEU A 73 8.96 -3.96 -5.46
CA LEU A 73 7.96 -2.93 -5.74
C LEU A 73 7.71 -2.06 -4.50
N ALA A 74 7.58 -2.69 -3.33
CA ALA A 74 7.41 -1.97 -2.07
C ALA A 74 8.62 -1.10 -1.70
N ALA A 75 9.83 -1.62 -1.84
CA ALA A 75 11.06 -0.89 -1.50
C ALA A 75 11.31 0.34 -2.41
N ARG A 76 10.76 0.33 -3.63
CA ARG A 76 10.87 1.45 -4.57
C ARG A 76 9.80 2.52 -4.36
N LEU A 77 8.74 2.23 -3.60
CA LEU A 77 7.63 3.15 -3.37
C LEU A 77 8.04 4.51 -2.76
N PRO A 78 8.96 4.58 -1.76
CA PRO A 78 9.44 5.86 -1.21
C PRO A 78 10.14 6.76 -2.24
N SER A 79 10.69 6.20 -3.32
CA SER A 79 11.37 6.99 -4.37
C SER A 79 10.40 7.76 -5.28
N ILE A 80 9.12 7.39 -5.26
CA ILE A 80 8.09 7.96 -6.13
C ILE A 80 7.13 8.86 -5.33
N LEU A 81 7.08 8.68 -4.00
CA LEU A 81 6.33 9.57 -3.12
C LEU A 81 6.96 10.97 -3.07
N PRO A 82 6.16 12.04 -3.00
CA PRO A 82 6.69 13.38 -2.81
C PRO A 82 7.42 13.48 -1.46
N PRO A 83 8.37 14.40 -1.30
CA PRO A 83 9.05 14.61 -0.02
C PRO A 83 8.07 14.99 1.10
N LEU A 84 8.54 14.89 2.35
CA LEU A 84 7.76 15.32 3.51
C LEU A 84 7.51 16.82 3.47
N LEU A 85 6.29 17.23 3.82
CA LEU A 85 6.01 18.65 4.09
C LEU A 85 6.74 19.08 5.37
N PRO A 86 7.04 20.39 5.56
CA PRO A 86 7.73 20.86 6.78
C PRO A 86 7.05 20.44 8.09
N GLN A 87 5.72 20.45 8.14
CA GLN A 87 4.96 19.99 9.31
C GLN A 87 5.10 18.47 9.52
N GLU A 88 5.00 17.68 8.44
CA GLU A 88 5.17 16.22 8.48
C GLU A 88 6.60 15.86 8.94
N LEU A 89 7.61 16.62 8.49
CA LEU A 89 9.01 16.42 8.86
C LEU A 89 9.22 16.62 10.35
N LEU A 90 8.63 17.65 10.96
CA LEU A 90 8.72 17.88 12.41
C LEU A 90 8.09 16.71 13.19
N GLU A 91 6.92 16.23 12.79
CA GLU A 91 6.25 15.09 13.42
C GLU A 91 7.12 13.82 13.36
N VAL A 92 7.65 13.49 12.19
CA VAL A 92 8.55 12.33 12.00
C VAL A 92 9.80 12.46 12.86
N SER A 93 10.40 13.65 12.91
CA SER A 93 11.62 13.91 13.66
C SER A 93 11.41 13.76 15.16
N MET A 94 10.28 14.23 15.70
CA MET A 94 9.93 14.04 17.11
C MET A 94 9.83 12.55 17.46
N ILE A 95 9.18 11.75 16.61
CA ILE A 95 9.05 10.30 16.85
C ILE A 95 10.41 9.61 16.81
N GLN A 96 11.26 9.95 15.83
CA GLN A 96 12.61 9.40 15.72
C GLN A 96 13.49 9.79 16.90
N SER A 97 13.32 11.00 17.45
CA SER A 97 14.00 11.45 18.67
C SER A 97 13.61 10.60 19.86
N VAL A 98 12.31 10.38 20.07
CA VAL A 98 11.80 9.53 21.18
C VAL A 98 12.21 8.07 20.99
N GLY A 99 12.30 7.61 19.74
CA GLY A 99 12.80 6.29 19.38
C GLY A 99 14.32 6.11 19.53
N GLY A 100 15.08 7.19 19.74
CA GLY A 100 16.55 7.15 19.85
C GLY A 100 17.26 6.90 18.51
N LEU A 101 16.61 7.20 17.37
CA LEU A 101 17.12 6.92 16.03
C LEU A 101 17.80 8.12 15.37
N LEU A 102 17.66 9.33 15.93
CA LEU A 102 18.37 10.52 15.48
C LEU A 102 19.83 10.47 15.96
N ALA A 103 20.69 9.79 15.19
CA ALA A 103 22.13 9.88 15.39
C ALA A 103 22.65 11.23 14.85
N GLY A 104 22.97 12.16 15.75
CA GLY A 104 23.61 13.44 15.38
C GLY A 104 22.69 14.54 14.86
N GLY A 105 21.37 14.40 14.98
CA GLY A 105 20.41 15.47 14.67
C GLY A 105 20.16 15.76 13.18
N ALA A 106 20.64 14.91 12.28
CA ALA A 106 20.42 15.07 10.84
C ALA A 106 18.96 14.76 10.47
N LEU A 107 18.22 15.78 10.02
CA LEU A 107 16.87 15.63 9.48
C LEU A 107 16.93 15.12 8.05
N THR A 108 16.13 14.11 7.74
CA THR A 108 15.98 13.57 6.37
C THR A 108 14.59 13.92 5.85
N ASP A 109 14.52 14.52 4.67
CA ASP A 109 13.29 14.88 3.96
C ASP A 109 12.57 13.67 3.32
N ARG A 110 13.26 12.52 3.25
CA ARG A 110 12.73 11.25 2.75
C ARG A 110 11.70 10.66 3.70
N ARG A 111 10.63 10.14 3.11
CA ARG A 111 9.58 9.42 3.85
C ARG A 111 10.15 8.13 4.48
N PRO A 112 9.84 7.85 5.76
CA PRO A 112 10.28 6.62 6.42
C PRO A 112 9.77 5.37 5.70
N PHE A 113 10.61 4.34 5.60
CA PHE A 113 10.22 3.01 5.13
C PHE A 113 10.57 2.00 6.21
N ARG A 114 9.57 1.23 6.66
CA ARG A 114 9.73 0.18 7.67
C ARG A 114 9.26 -1.14 7.12
N ALA A 115 10.09 -2.17 7.27
CA ALA A 115 9.81 -3.53 6.83
C ALA A 115 10.09 -4.52 7.96
N PRO A 116 9.23 -4.59 8.99
CA PRO A 116 9.41 -5.56 10.06
C PRO A 116 9.29 -7.00 9.55
N HIS A 117 10.12 -7.88 10.11
CA HIS A 117 10.02 -9.31 9.85
C HIS A 117 8.73 -9.88 10.47
N HIS A 118 8.14 -10.93 9.88
CA HIS A 118 6.88 -11.54 10.34
C HIS A 118 6.95 -12.13 11.77
N SER A 119 8.17 -12.31 12.30
CA SER A 119 8.41 -12.70 13.71
C SER A 119 8.31 -11.54 14.71
N ALA A 120 8.04 -10.32 14.24
CA ALA A 120 7.89 -9.16 15.11
C ALA A 120 6.72 -9.34 16.10
N SER A 121 6.99 -9.04 17.37
CA SER A 121 5.97 -9.09 18.42
C SER A 121 5.02 -7.90 18.35
N MET A 122 3.88 -8.02 19.02
CA MET A 122 2.95 -6.90 19.27
C MET A 122 3.65 -5.62 19.76
N ALA A 123 4.59 -5.77 20.69
CA ALA A 123 5.31 -4.64 21.28
C ALA A 123 6.31 -4.01 20.31
N ALA A 124 6.86 -4.79 19.37
CA ALA A 124 7.72 -4.25 18.31
C ALA A 124 6.90 -3.48 17.27
N LEU A 125 5.76 -4.04 16.85
CA LEU A 125 4.93 -3.44 15.80
C LEU A 125 4.20 -2.18 16.27
N VAL A 126 3.42 -2.28 17.35
CA VAL A 126 2.58 -1.18 17.86
C VAL A 126 3.37 -0.25 18.80
N GLY A 127 4.39 -0.79 19.47
CA GLY A 127 5.15 -0.08 20.49
C GLY A 127 4.81 -0.59 21.89
N GLY A 128 5.70 -0.29 22.85
CA GLY A 128 5.55 -0.75 24.22
C GLY A 128 6.85 -0.81 25.01
N GLY A 129 6.93 -1.79 25.91
CA GLY A 129 8.02 -1.93 26.88
C GLY A 129 7.87 -1.03 28.11
N ILE A 130 8.83 -1.11 29.03
CA ILE A 130 8.84 -0.36 30.31
C ILE A 130 8.80 1.16 30.06
N ASN A 131 9.43 1.62 28.98
CA ASN A 131 9.54 3.03 28.65
C ASN A 131 8.47 3.54 27.67
N ALA A 132 7.46 2.72 27.31
CA ALA A 132 6.44 3.06 26.32
C ALA A 132 7.04 3.65 25.02
N ARG A 133 8.01 2.95 24.43
CA ARG A 133 8.69 3.37 23.21
C ARG A 133 7.76 3.25 21.99
N PRO A 134 7.92 4.11 20.96
CA PRO A 134 7.20 3.98 19.71
C PRO A 134 7.52 2.64 19.03
N GLY A 135 6.54 2.03 18.40
CA GLY A 135 6.71 0.83 17.56
C GLY A 135 6.97 1.15 16.10
N GLU A 136 7.12 0.12 15.29
CA GLU A 136 7.31 0.21 13.83
C GLU A 136 6.21 1.03 13.14
N VAL A 137 4.96 0.96 13.60
CA VAL A 137 3.84 1.74 13.04
C VAL A 137 4.02 3.26 13.22
N SER A 138 4.51 3.69 14.40
CA SER A 138 4.78 5.10 14.68
C SER A 138 6.07 5.54 14.00
N LEU A 139 7.07 4.66 13.92
CA LEU A 139 8.30 4.92 13.18
C LEU A 139 8.10 5.03 11.66
N ALA A 140 6.99 4.48 11.13
CA ALA A 140 6.55 4.59 9.74
C ALA A 140 5.63 5.81 9.49
N HIS A 141 5.46 6.71 10.45
CA HIS A 141 4.60 7.88 10.30
C HIS A 141 4.98 8.75 9.09
N HIS A 142 3.96 9.22 8.35
CA HIS A 142 4.03 9.87 7.04
C HIS A 142 4.85 9.11 5.98
N GLY A 143 5.09 7.83 6.21
CA GLY A 143 5.86 6.96 5.35
C GLY A 143 5.11 5.68 4.98
N VAL A 144 5.87 4.63 4.78
CA VAL A 144 5.39 3.33 4.28
C VAL A 144 5.74 2.25 5.29
N LEU A 145 4.73 1.48 5.70
CA LEU A 145 4.89 0.24 6.45
C LEU A 145 4.70 -0.94 5.49
N PHE A 146 5.79 -1.65 5.22
CA PHE A 146 5.78 -2.84 4.38
C PHE A 146 5.69 -4.12 5.22
N LEU A 147 4.66 -4.93 5.00
CA LEU A 147 4.49 -6.24 5.62
C LEU A 147 4.60 -7.33 4.54
N ASP A 148 5.75 -8.00 4.49
CA ASP A 148 5.91 -9.16 3.61
C ASP A 148 5.31 -10.41 4.25
N GLU A 149 4.81 -11.32 3.42
CA GLU A 149 4.18 -12.56 3.89
C GLU A 149 3.09 -12.33 4.95
N LEU A 150 2.14 -11.42 4.67
CA LEU A 150 1.13 -10.97 5.64
C LEU A 150 0.47 -12.11 6.47
N PRO A 151 0.05 -13.26 5.89
CA PRO A 151 -0.56 -14.36 6.65
C PRO A 151 0.41 -15.14 7.55
N GLU A 152 1.72 -14.91 7.50
CA GLU A 152 2.69 -15.51 8.41
C GLU A 152 2.84 -14.73 9.73
N PHE A 153 2.34 -13.49 9.80
CA PHE A 153 2.21 -12.76 11.06
C PHE A 153 1.18 -13.42 11.98
N GLN A 154 1.37 -13.24 13.29
CA GLN A 154 0.39 -13.66 14.29
C GLN A 154 -0.93 -12.87 14.11
N PRO A 155 -2.11 -13.52 14.11
CA PRO A 155 -3.39 -12.82 13.89
C PRO A 155 -3.62 -11.65 14.85
N GLN A 156 -3.24 -11.80 16.12
CA GLN A 156 -3.35 -10.73 17.12
C GLN A 156 -2.52 -9.49 16.77
N VAL A 157 -1.33 -9.70 16.16
CA VAL A 157 -0.46 -8.62 15.68
C VAL A 157 -1.11 -7.86 14.54
N LEU A 158 -1.73 -8.56 13.59
CA LEU A 158 -2.46 -7.93 12.49
C LEU A 158 -3.71 -7.20 12.96
N ASP A 159 -4.48 -7.78 13.89
CA ASP A 159 -5.69 -7.17 14.43
C ASP A 159 -5.42 -5.88 15.22
N SER A 160 -4.20 -5.75 15.77
CA SER A 160 -3.76 -4.53 16.44
C SER A 160 -3.53 -3.35 15.51
N LEU A 161 -3.28 -3.60 14.21
CA LEU A 161 -3.13 -2.55 13.19
C LEU A 161 -4.46 -1.89 12.82
N ARG A 162 -5.61 -2.49 13.17
CA ARG A 162 -6.93 -1.98 12.79
C ARG A 162 -7.21 -0.57 13.29
N GLN A 163 -6.83 -0.27 14.53
CA GLN A 163 -7.01 1.05 15.12
C GLN A 163 -6.06 2.09 14.47
N PRO A 164 -4.74 1.84 14.37
CA PRO A 164 -3.82 2.74 13.67
C PRO A 164 -4.22 3.05 12.22
N LEU A 165 -4.74 2.07 11.48
CA LEU A 165 -5.21 2.26 10.10
C LEU A 165 -6.49 3.11 9.99
N GLU A 166 -7.25 3.28 11.07
CA GLU A 166 -8.48 4.08 11.10
C GLU A 166 -8.26 5.46 11.71
N THR A 167 -7.60 5.54 12.86
CA THR A 167 -7.39 6.80 13.60
C THR A 167 -6.11 7.50 13.22
N GLY A 168 -5.13 6.78 12.65
CA GLY A 168 -3.80 7.32 12.38
C GLY A 168 -2.99 7.61 13.65
N GLU A 169 -3.37 7.00 14.78
CA GLU A 169 -2.74 7.20 16.10
C GLU A 169 -2.74 5.90 16.89
N VAL A 170 -1.73 5.74 17.75
CA VAL A 170 -1.56 4.59 18.62
C VAL A 170 -1.50 5.07 20.06
N ALA A 171 -2.44 4.60 20.89
CA ALA A 171 -2.41 4.84 22.32
C ALA A 171 -1.73 3.67 23.05
N ILE A 172 -0.60 3.93 23.69
CA ILE A 172 0.11 2.96 24.53
C ILE A 172 -0.22 3.26 25.99
N ALA A 173 -1.06 2.41 26.58
CA ALA A 173 -1.37 2.45 28.02
C ALA A 173 -0.63 1.32 28.75
N ARG A 174 0.17 1.67 29.75
CA ARG A 174 0.84 0.76 30.69
C ARG A 174 0.72 1.30 32.11
N ALA A 175 0.98 0.45 33.10
CA ALA A 175 0.75 0.71 34.52
C ALA A 175 1.17 2.11 35.01
N ASN A 176 2.27 2.66 34.49
CA ASN A 176 2.80 3.95 34.94
C ASN A 176 2.78 5.08 33.89
N ARG A 177 2.37 4.83 32.64
CA ARG A 177 2.38 5.84 31.56
C ARG A 177 1.32 5.57 30.50
N ARG A 178 0.67 6.65 30.05
CA ARG A 178 -0.19 6.69 28.88
C ARG A 178 0.41 7.68 27.88
N VAL A 179 0.82 7.19 26.72
CA VAL A 179 1.40 8.01 25.65
C VAL A 179 0.67 7.70 24.35
N THR A 180 0.32 8.74 23.61
CA THR A 180 -0.27 8.61 22.28
C THR A 180 0.78 9.04 21.25
N TYR A 181 1.06 8.17 20.29
CA TYR A 181 1.95 8.47 19.18
C TYR A 181 1.16 8.56 17.88
N PRO A 182 1.44 9.53 17.01
CA PRO A 182 0.87 9.53 15.67
C PRO A 182 1.45 8.38 14.84
N ALA A 183 0.60 7.78 14.01
CA ALA A 183 0.87 6.58 13.23
C ALA A 183 0.08 6.61 11.91
N ARG A 184 0.07 7.75 11.22
CA ARG A 184 -0.44 7.87 9.85
C ARG A 184 0.59 7.30 8.89
N PHE A 185 0.43 6.05 8.46
CA PHE A 185 1.35 5.40 7.51
C PHE A 185 0.54 4.81 6.35
N GLN A 186 1.18 4.65 5.20
CA GLN A 186 0.63 3.86 4.11
C GLN A 186 1.00 2.39 4.34
N LEU A 187 -0.01 1.52 4.46
CA LEU A 187 0.22 0.07 4.55
C LEU A 187 0.44 -0.50 3.15
N VAL A 188 1.56 -1.17 2.96
CA VAL A 188 1.85 -1.98 1.78
C VAL A 188 2.07 -3.41 2.25
N ALA A 189 1.14 -4.30 1.97
CA ALA A 189 1.23 -5.69 2.34
C ALA A 189 1.50 -6.55 1.11
N ALA A 190 2.27 -7.62 1.29
CA ALA A 190 2.48 -8.64 0.27
C ALA A 190 2.10 -10.01 0.84
N MET A 191 1.51 -10.87 0.02
CA MET A 191 1.28 -12.26 0.37
C MET A 191 1.39 -13.19 -0.83
N ASN A 192 1.61 -14.47 -0.55
CA ASN A 192 1.48 -15.52 -1.55
C ASN A 192 0.02 -16.00 -1.64
N PRO A 193 -0.42 -16.58 -2.76
CA PRO A 193 -1.79 -17.11 -2.86
C PRO A 193 -2.00 -18.34 -1.95
N CYS A 194 -0.95 -19.14 -1.74
CA CYS A 194 -0.87 -20.25 -0.78
C CYS A 194 0.49 -20.25 -0.09
N ARG A 195 0.61 -21.01 1.01
CA ARG A 195 1.90 -21.32 1.65
C ARG A 195 2.92 -21.96 0.69
N CYS A 196 2.45 -22.64 -0.35
CA CYS A 196 3.26 -23.26 -1.38
C CYS A 196 3.74 -22.33 -2.50
N GLY A 197 3.22 -21.10 -2.59
CA GLY A 197 3.44 -20.18 -3.70
C GLY A 197 2.77 -20.53 -5.04
N ARG A 198 2.47 -21.82 -5.31
CA ARG A 198 2.11 -22.33 -6.65
C ARG A 198 0.65 -22.77 -6.85
N ALA A 199 -0.21 -22.66 -5.85
CA ALA A 199 -1.60 -23.13 -5.95
C ALA A 199 -2.43 -22.41 -7.03
N ALA A 200 -2.03 -21.20 -7.42
CA ALA A 200 -2.66 -20.42 -8.48
C ALA A 200 -2.08 -20.72 -9.89
N GLU A 201 -1.08 -21.59 -10.00
CA GLU A 201 -0.51 -21.98 -11.29
C GLU A 201 -1.42 -22.99 -12.00
N PRO A 202 -1.81 -22.74 -13.27
CA PRO A 202 -2.59 -23.70 -14.04
C PRO A 202 -1.90 -25.07 -14.13
N GLY A 203 -2.60 -26.12 -13.73
CA GLY A 203 -2.09 -27.50 -13.77
C GLY A 203 -1.21 -27.90 -12.57
N TYR A 204 -0.93 -27.01 -11.62
CA TYR A 204 -0.28 -27.39 -10.37
C TYR A 204 -1.28 -28.08 -9.43
N ALA A 205 -0.90 -29.19 -8.80
CA ALA A 205 -1.68 -29.83 -7.74
C ALA A 205 -0.87 -29.87 -6.45
N CYS A 206 -1.35 -29.20 -5.40
CA CYS A 206 -0.70 -29.22 -4.10
C CYS A 206 -0.80 -30.62 -3.47
N LYS A 207 0.33 -31.11 -2.93
CA LYS A 207 0.38 -32.43 -2.27
C LYS A 207 -0.37 -32.49 -0.93
N ARG A 208 -0.73 -31.34 -0.34
CA ARG A 208 -1.29 -31.25 1.02
C ARG A 208 -2.82 -31.24 1.06
N ALA A 209 -3.44 -30.58 0.10
CA ALA A 209 -4.88 -30.39 0.01
C ALA A 209 -5.23 -29.91 -1.41
N PRO A 210 -6.49 -30.00 -1.85
CA PRO A 210 -6.95 -29.32 -3.06
C PRO A 210 -6.54 -27.84 -3.02
N ASN A 211 -6.11 -27.30 -4.17
CA ASN A 211 -5.55 -25.95 -4.23
C ASN A 211 -6.47 -24.89 -3.63
N ALA A 212 -7.77 -24.96 -3.95
CA ALA A 212 -8.79 -24.07 -3.41
C ALA A 212 -8.83 -24.11 -1.86
N GLN A 213 -8.80 -25.30 -1.27
CA GLN A 213 -8.78 -25.46 0.19
C GLN A 213 -7.48 -24.96 0.81
N CYS A 214 -6.33 -25.21 0.18
CA CYS A 214 -5.03 -24.73 0.65
C CYS A 214 -4.96 -23.20 0.63
N MET A 215 -5.50 -22.56 -0.41
CA MET A 215 -5.60 -21.10 -0.53
C MET A 215 -6.56 -20.53 0.52
N ALA A 216 -7.74 -21.11 0.67
CA ALA A 216 -8.74 -20.67 1.65
C ALA A 216 -8.19 -20.75 3.08
N GLN A 217 -7.52 -21.84 3.46
CA GLN A 217 -6.91 -21.98 4.79
C GLN A 217 -5.80 -20.95 5.04
N TYR A 218 -5.00 -20.64 4.03
CA TYR A 218 -3.92 -19.66 4.15
C TYR A 218 -4.48 -18.25 4.30
N GLN A 219 -5.49 -17.89 3.50
CA GLN A 219 -6.12 -16.58 3.53
C GLN A 219 -7.02 -16.38 4.75
N ALA A 220 -7.61 -17.45 5.31
CA ALA A 220 -8.44 -17.40 6.52
C ALA A 220 -7.70 -16.89 7.76
N ARG A 221 -6.36 -16.85 7.74
CA ARG A 221 -5.56 -16.20 8.80
C ARG A 221 -5.71 -14.68 8.83
N LEU A 222 -6.17 -14.08 7.73
CA LEU A 222 -6.43 -12.65 7.64
C LEU A 222 -7.88 -12.37 8.07
N SER A 223 -8.06 -11.45 9.01
CA SER A 223 -9.40 -11.08 9.46
C SER A 223 -10.11 -10.24 8.40
N GLY A 224 -11.38 -10.54 8.12
CA GLY A 224 -12.22 -9.74 7.22
C GLY A 224 -12.21 -8.24 7.56
N PRO A 225 -12.31 -7.85 8.86
CA PRO A 225 -12.17 -6.45 9.26
C PRO A 225 -10.84 -5.80 8.86
N LEU A 226 -9.73 -6.53 8.86
CA LEU A 226 -8.45 -6.00 8.40
C LEU A 226 -8.44 -5.82 6.88
N LEU A 227 -8.92 -6.82 6.14
CA LEU A 227 -8.99 -6.76 4.67
C LEU A 227 -9.89 -5.62 4.18
N ASP A 228 -10.99 -5.33 4.87
CA ASP A 228 -11.85 -4.17 4.58
C ASP A 228 -11.16 -2.81 4.85
N ARG A 229 -10.00 -2.81 5.52
CA ARG A 229 -9.17 -1.61 5.73
C ARG A 229 -8.09 -1.41 4.67
N ILE A 230 -7.95 -2.36 3.74
CA ILE A 230 -7.05 -2.29 2.61
C ILE A 230 -7.84 -1.79 1.41
N ASP A 231 -7.38 -0.70 0.79
CA ASP A 231 -8.09 -0.02 -0.30
C ASP A 231 -7.93 -0.74 -1.63
N LEU A 232 -6.72 -1.23 -1.90
CA LEU A 232 -6.36 -1.91 -3.15
C LEU A 232 -5.89 -3.33 -2.88
N GLN A 233 -6.45 -4.28 -3.62
CA GLN A 233 -5.91 -5.63 -3.69
C GLN A 233 -5.52 -5.91 -5.13
N ILE A 234 -4.23 -6.13 -5.36
CA ILE A 234 -3.68 -6.30 -6.70
C ILE A 234 -3.00 -7.67 -6.82
N ASP A 235 -3.27 -8.33 -7.94
CA ASP A 235 -2.58 -9.57 -8.30
C ASP A 235 -1.33 -9.24 -9.10
N VAL A 236 -0.18 -9.66 -8.58
CA VAL A 236 1.14 -9.50 -9.18
C VAL A 236 1.53 -10.83 -9.81
N PRO A 237 1.47 -10.96 -11.15
CA PRO A 237 1.80 -12.22 -11.82
C PRO A 237 3.28 -12.58 -11.66
N ALA A 238 3.62 -13.86 -11.88
CA ALA A 238 5.01 -14.26 -11.98
C ALA A 238 5.70 -13.52 -13.12
N VAL A 239 6.94 -13.07 -12.89
CA VAL A 239 7.79 -12.50 -13.94
C VAL A 239 8.30 -13.65 -14.80
N SER A 240 7.97 -13.64 -16.09
CA SER A 240 8.48 -14.64 -17.03
C SER A 240 9.88 -14.24 -17.53
N ALA A 241 10.65 -15.22 -18.03
CA ALA A 241 11.94 -14.93 -18.65
C ALA A 241 11.80 -13.99 -19.87
N ALA A 242 10.66 -14.05 -20.58
CA ALA A 242 10.35 -13.16 -21.68
C ALA A 242 10.12 -11.72 -21.20
N ASP A 243 9.52 -11.51 -20.03
CA ASP A 243 9.31 -10.17 -19.46
C ASP A 243 10.64 -9.47 -19.14
N LEU A 244 11.65 -10.23 -18.71
CA LEU A 244 13.00 -9.71 -18.45
C LEU A 244 13.75 -9.28 -19.72
N MET A 245 13.29 -9.73 -20.89
CA MET A 245 13.84 -9.39 -22.21
C MET A 245 13.12 -8.20 -22.86
N LEU A 246 12.04 -7.70 -22.26
CA LEU A 246 11.32 -6.54 -22.78
C LEU A 246 12.21 -5.28 -22.71
N PRO A 247 12.04 -4.34 -23.66
CA PRO A 247 12.70 -3.04 -23.59
C PRO A 247 12.23 -2.25 -22.36
N PRO A 248 13.02 -1.26 -21.91
CA PRO A 248 12.68 -0.44 -20.76
C PRO A 248 11.30 0.23 -20.92
N PRO A 249 10.58 0.45 -19.80
CA PRO A 249 9.23 0.99 -19.83
C PRO A 249 9.23 2.40 -20.42
N ALA A 250 8.10 2.76 -21.03
CA ALA A 250 7.89 4.08 -21.61
C ALA A 250 7.75 5.19 -20.56
N GLU A 251 7.44 4.83 -19.30
CA GLU A 251 7.38 5.77 -18.18
C GLU A 251 8.37 5.35 -17.09
N GLY A 252 9.26 6.26 -16.69
CA GLY A 252 10.23 6.05 -15.61
C GLY A 252 9.70 6.48 -14.23
N SER A 253 10.40 6.08 -13.16
CA SER A 253 10.04 6.46 -11.79
C SER A 253 9.94 7.98 -11.58
N ALA A 254 10.73 8.77 -12.32
CA ALA A 254 10.72 10.23 -12.25
C ALA A 254 9.41 10.85 -12.81
N GLU A 255 8.89 10.33 -13.92
CA GLU A 255 7.64 10.81 -14.52
C GLU A 255 6.44 10.43 -13.65
N ALA A 256 6.46 9.20 -13.10
CA ALA A 256 5.49 8.76 -12.12
C ALA A 256 5.52 9.65 -10.87
N ALA A 257 6.70 9.98 -10.34
CA ALA A 257 6.86 10.85 -9.18
C ALA A 257 6.31 12.26 -9.46
N ALA A 258 6.59 12.83 -10.63
CA ALA A 258 6.07 14.12 -11.04
C ALA A 258 4.55 14.13 -11.13
N ARG A 259 3.93 13.08 -11.66
CA ARG A 259 2.46 12.94 -11.72
C ARG A 259 1.84 12.84 -10.33
N VAL A 260 2.42 12.03 -9.45
CA VAL A 260 1.95 11.89 -8.07
C VAL A 260 2.08 13.20 -7.32
N ALA A 261 3.19 13.93 -7.49
CA ALA A 261 3.38 15.24 -6.89
C ALA A 261 2.30 16.24 -7.35
N ARG A 262 1.93 16.25 -8.64
CA ARG A 262 0.82 17.09 -9.15
C ARG A 262 -0.51 16.72 -8.51
N ALA A 263 -0.86 15.44 -8.47
CA ALA A 263 -2.11 14.98 -7.84
C ALA A 263 -2.16 15.35 -6.35
N ARG A 264 -1.04 15.20 -5.64
CA ARG A 264 -0.89 15.58 -4.22
C ARG A 264 -1.06 17.08 -4.00
N ALA A 265 -0.50 17.93 -4.87
CA ALA A 265 -0.69 19.36 -4.79
C ALA A 265 -2.17 19.76 -4.94
N VAL A 266 -2.88 19.15 -5.90
CA VAL A 266 -4.33 19.36 -6.08
C VAL A 266 -5.12 18.93 -4.83
N GLN A 267 -4.79 17.78 -4.25
CA GLN A 267 -5.43 17.31 -3.01
C GLN A 267 -5.20 18.27 -1.85
N GLN A 268 -3.95 18.71 -1.65
CA GLN A 268 -3.60 19.65 -0.59
C GLN A 268 -4.36 20.98 -0.73
N GLN A 269 -4.40 21.55 -1.94
CA GLN A 269 -5.15 22.78 -2.21
C GLN A 269 -6.65 22.59 -1.94
N ARG A 270 -7.23 21.46 -2.37
CA ARG A 270 -8.64 21.13 -2.12
C ARG A 270 -8.96 21.06 -0.64
N TYR A 271 -8.19 20.31 0.15
CA TYR A 271 -8.46 20.14 1.58
C TYR A 271 -8.17 21.41 2.37
N ALA A 272 -7.17 22.21 1.95
CA ALA A 272 -6.95 23.54 2.51
C ALA A 272 -8.15 24.48 2.27
N ALA A 273 -8.71 24.50 1.05
CA ALA A 273 -9.88 25.30 0.71
C ALA A 273 -11.15 24.87 1.48
N LEU A 274 -11.26 23.59 1.82
CA LEU A 274 -12.37 23.05 2.63
C LEU A 274 -12.15 23.24 4.15
N GLY A 275 -11.03 23.84 4.58
CA GLY A 275 -10.71 24.02 6.00
C GLY A 275 -10.42 22.70 6.73
N ALA A 276 -10.12 21.61 6.02
CA ALA A 276 -9.86 20.30 6.58
C ALA A 276 -8.41 20.22 7.10
N ALA A 277 -8.16 20.80 8.28
CA ALA A 277 -6.85 20.82 8.90
C ALA A 277 -6.31 19.39 9.12
N GLY A 278 -5.06 19.15 8.70
CA GLY A 278 -4.37 17.87 8.88
C GLY A 278 -4.73 16.78 7.87
N VAL A 279 -5.56 17.07 6.86
CA VAL A 279 -5.87 16.14 5.75
C VAL A 279 -5.11 16.58 4.50
N SER A 280 -4.08 15.82 4.11
CA SER A 280 -3.26 16.11 2.93
C SER A 280 -3.57 15.22 1.73
N THR A 281 -4.45 14.22 1.89
CA THR A 281 -4.64 13.15 0.91
C THR A 281 -6.09 12.67 0.85
N ASN A 282 -6.53 12.15 -0.30
CA ASN A 282 -7.85 11.54 -0.43
C ASN A 282 -8.01 10.27 0.42
N ALA A 283 -6.94 9.50 0.62
CA ALA A 283 -6.97 8.32 1.49
C ALA A 283 -7.34 8.69 2.94
N ALA A 284 -6.76 9.78 3.44
CA ALA A 284 -7.02 10.34 4.77
C ALA A 284 -8.33 11.15 4.86
N CYS A 285 -9.11 11.26 3.79
CA CYS A 285 -10.34 12.06 3.78
C CYS A 285 -11.35 11.56 4.82
N PRO A 286 -11.86 12.40 5.73
CA PRO A 286 -12.91 12.03 6.68
C PRO A 286 -14.19 11.62 5.95
N ALA A 287 -14.92 10.63 6.46
CA ALA A 287 -16.13 10.11 5.82
C ALA A 287 -17.17 11.20 5.50
N GLY A 288 -17.30 12.21 6.36
CA GLY A 288 -18.23 13.33 6.16
C GLY A 288 -17.93 14.19 4.93
N LEU A 289 -16.66 14.28 4.51
CA LEU A 289 -16.23 15.08 3.36
C LEU A 289 -16.10 14.29 2.05
N VAL A 290 -16.16 12.95 2.11
CA VAL A 290 -15.98 12.09 0.93
C VAL A 290 -17.04 12.39 -0.12
N ASN A 291 -18.29 12.57 0.29
CA ASN A 291 -19.38 12.84 -0.67
C ASN A 291 -19.21 14.19 -1.36
N ASP A 292 -18.70 15.21 -0.67
CA ASP A 292 -18.50 16.54 -1.26
C ASP A 292 -17.33 16.56 -2.25
N VAL A 293 -16.28 15.78 -1.97
CA VAL A 293 -15.04 15.78 -2.75
C VAL A 293 -15.09 14.78 -3.91
N ALA A 294 -15.69 13.62 -3.69
CA ALA A 294 -15.60 12.46 -4.56
C ALA A 294 -16.92 12.11 -5.25
N GLN A 295 -17.90 13.03 -5.30
CA GLN A 295 -19.17 12.78 -5.96
C GLN A 295 -18.96 12.37 -7.43
N PRO A 296 -19.38 11.16 -7.83
CA PRO A 296 -19.28 10.74 -9.22
C PRO A 296 -20.33 11.41 -10.09
N ASP A 297 -20.07 11.47 -11.39
CA ASP A 297 -21.07 11.83 -12.39
C ASP A 297 -22.24 10.81 -12.41
N ALA A 298 -23.33 11.16 -13.11
CA ALA A 298 -24.52 10.31 -13.16
C ALA A 298 -24.21 8.88 -13.68
N ALA A 299 -23.28 8.77 -14.62
CA ALA A 299 -22.84 7.49 -15.17
C ALA A 299 -22.04 6.66 -14.15
N GLY A 300 -21.12 7.28 -13.41
CA GLY A 300 -20.33 6.66 -12.35
C GLY A 300 -21.18 6.28 -11.15
N LEU A 301 -22.17 7.10 -10.79
CA LEU A 301 -23.13 6.78 -9.73
C LEU A 301 -23.97 5.56 -10.08
N LYS A 302 -24.38 5.42 -11.35
CA LYS A 302 -25.09 4.22 -11.83
C LYS A 302 -24.23 2.97 -11.67
N VAL A 303 -22.98 3.00 -12.15
CA VAL A 303 -22.03 1.87 -11.99
C VAL A 303 -21.79 1.55 -10.51
N LEU A 304 -21.64 2.57 -9.68
CA LEU A 304 -21.41 2.38 -8.24
C LEU A 304 -22.60 1.69 -7.56
N ARG A 305 -23.84 2.04 -7.93
CA ARG A 305 -25.06 1.38 -7.40
C ARG A 305 -25.14 -0.07 -7.86
N GLU A 306 -24.98 -0.32 -9.17
CA GLU A 306 -25.00 -1.68 -9.73
C GLU A 306 -23.94 -2.56 -9.07
N ALA A 307 -22.73 -2.04 -8.85
CA ALA A 307 -21.67 -2.76 -8.17
C ALA A 307 -21.91 -2.93 -6.66
N ALA A 308 -22.54 -1.95 -6.01
CA ALA A 308 -22.91 -2.05 -4.60
C ALA A 308 -23.89 -3.21 -4.34
N ASP A 309 -24.86 -3.38 -5.24
CA ASP A 309 -25.84 -4.46 -5.17
C ASP A 309 -25.20 -5.82 -5.51
N ALA A 310 -24.39 -5.89 -6.57
CA ALA A 310 -23.75 -7.13 -7.01
C ALA A 310 -22.68 -7.64 -6.02
N MET A 311 -21.80 -6.75 -5.54
CA MET A 311 -20.68 -7.09 -4.66
C MET A 311 -21.03 -6.99 -3.17
N ARG A 312 -22.29 -6.68 -2.83
CA ARG A 312 -22.78 -6.44 -1.46
C ARG A 312 -21.85 -5.52 -0.66
N LEU A 313 -21.52 -4.36 -1.24
CA LEU A 313 -20.55 -3.44 -0.65
C LEU A 313 -21.03 -2.94 0.72
N THR A 314 -20.15 -2.99 1.72
CA THR A 314 -20.39 -2.32 3.00
C THR A 314 -20.32 -0.80 2.80
N ALA A 315 -20.91 -0.03 3.72
CA ALA A 315 -20.78 1.43 3.71
C ALA A 315 -19.31 1.91 3.70
N ARG A 316 -18.40 1.14 4.35
CA ARG A 316 -16.97 1.41 4.33
C ARG A 316 -16.35 1.14 2.96
N GLY A 317 -16.69 -0.01 2.36
CA GLY A 317 -16.28 -0.36 1.00
C GLY A 317 -16.71 0.70 -0.01
N PHE A 318 -17.95 1.20 0.11
CA PHE A 318 -18.47 2.28 -0.71
C PHE A 318 -17.65 3.57 -0.60
N HIS A 319 -17.38 4.06 0.61
CA HIS A 319 -16.56 5.26 0.80
C HIS A 319 -15.11 5.08 0.32
N ARG A 320 -14.52 3.89 0.48
CA ARG A 320 -13.16 3.60 -0.03
C ARG A 320 -13.10 3.65 -1.55
N VAL A 321 -14.08 3.07 -2.23
CA VAL A 321 -14.19 3.16 -3.71
C VAL A 321 -14.28 4.61 -4.16
N LEU A 322 -15.06 5.45 -3.47
CA LEU A 322 -15.14 6.89 -3.79
C LEU A 322 -13.80 7.60 -3.59
N LYS A 323 -13.11 7.39 -2.46
CA LYS A 323 -11.79 7.98 -2.21
C LYS A 323 -10.79 7.57 -3.27
N LEU A 324 -10.80 6.30 -3.66
CA LEU A 324 -9.93 5.75 -4.69
C LEU A 324 -10.25 6.33 -6.07
N ALA A 325 -11.53 6.42 -6.43
CA ALA A 325 -11.97 7.01 -7.70
C ALA A 325 -11.61 8.50 -7.79
N ARG A 326 -11.70 9.26 -6.68
CA ARG A 326 -11.23 10.66 -6.62
C ARG A 326 -9.73 10.76 -6.87
N THR A 327 -8.96 9.85 -6.28
CA THR A 327 -7.52 9.79 -6.47
C THR A 327 -7.15 9.48 -7.92
N LEU A 328 -7.86 8.54 -8.56
CA LEU A 328 -7.67 8.24 -9.99
C LEU A 328 -7.97 9.47 -10.85
N ALA A 329 -9.06 10.17 -10.58
CA ALA A 329 -9.38 11.43 -11.27
C ALA A 329 -8.27 12.49 -11.08
N ASP A 330 -7.73 12.63 -9.87
CA ASP A 330 -6.64 13.58 -9.60
C ASP A 330 -5.34 13.21 -10.33
N LEU A 331 -5.08 11.92 -10.55
CA LEU A 331 -3.93 11.43 -11.33
C LEU A 331 -4.09 11.67 -12.84
N ASP A 332 -5.33 11.64 -13.34
CA ASP A 332 -5.68 11.97 -14.73
C ASP A 332 -5.80 13.48 -14.96
N GLY A 333 -5.83 14.29 -13.90
CA GLY A 333 -6.02 15.73 -13.98
C GLY A 333 -7.48 16.16 -14.12
N ASP A 334 -8.42 15.23 -13.91
CA ASP A 334 -9.84 15.46 -14.04
C ASP A 334 -10.45 16.12 -12.80
N THR A 335 -11.25 17.16 -13.01
CA THR A 335 -11.91 17.87 -11.90
C THR A 335 -13.04 17.04 -11.27
N LYS A 336 -13.69 16.16 -12.05
CA LYS A 336 -14.84 15.35 -11.63
C LYS A 336 -14.52 13.86 -11.66
N VAL A 337 -15.17 13.10 -10.79
CA VAL A 337 -15.06 11.65 -10.79
C VAL A 337 -16.01 11.08 -11.85
N GLY A 338 -15.46 10.60 -12.97
CA GLY A 338 -16.23 9.95 -14.02
C GLY A 338 -16.42 8.44 -13.83
N ARG A 339 -17.27 7.85 -14.68
CA ARG A 339 -17.51 6.40 -14.75
C ARG A 339 -16.23 5.56 -14.80
N ILE A 340 -15.24 5.97 -15.59
CA ILE A 340 -13.99 5.22 -15.79
C ILE A 340 -13.23 5.07 -14.46
N HIS A 341 -13.12 6.14 -13.67
CA HIS A 341 -12.45 6.12 -12.38
C HIS A 341 -13.16 5.22 -11.37
N VAL A 342 -14.50 5.23 -11.36
CA VAL A 342 -15.30 4.36 -10.47
C VAL A 342 -15.14 2.89 -10.86
N ALA A 343 -15.24 2.58 -12.16
CA ALA A 343 -15.09 1.21 -12.65
C ALA A 343 -13.68 0.66 -12.36
N GLU A 344 -12.66 1.48 -12.54
CA GLU A 344 -11.28 1.11 -12.22
C GLU A 344 -11.10 0.89 -10.71
N ALA A 345 -11.61 1.79 -9.86
CA ALA A 345 -11.56 1.64 -8.40
C ALA A 345 -12.25 0.35 -7.92
N LEU A 346 -13.38 -0.02 -8.51
CA LEU A 346 -14.09 -1.28 -8.21
C LEU A 346 -13.27 -2.52 -8.63
N SER A 347 -12.56 -2.44 -9.77
CA SER A 347 -11.74 -3.56 -10.25
C SER A 347 -10.62 -3.93 -9.27
N TYR A 348 -10.07 -2.97 -8.53
CA TYR A 348 -9.03 -3.21 -7.51
C TYR A 348 -9.56 -3.81 -6.20
N ARG A 349 -10.87 -3.91 -6.03
CA ARG A 349 -11.50 -4.52 -4.85
C ARG A 349 -12.03 -5.92 -5.13
N SER A 350 -12.35 -6.22 -6.39
CA SER A 350 -12.91 -7.50 -6.82
C SER A 350 -11.83 -8.57 -6.85
N ARG A 351 -11.49 -9.09 -5.68
CA ARG A 351 -11.05 -10.48 -5.51
C ARG A 351 -12.28 -11.30 -5.17
N GLU A 352 -13.16 -11.49 -6.15
CA GLU A 352 -13.99 -12.69 -6.09
C GLU A 352 -13.03 -13.88 -6.25
N VAL A 353 -12.90 -14.64 -5.16
CA VAL A 353 -12.56 -16.06 -5.25
C VAL A 353 -13.45 -16.60 -6.36
N ALA A 354 -12.84 -17.05 -7.45
CA ALA A 354 -13.55 -17.77 -8.48
C ALA A 354 -14.09 -19.05 -7.85
N ASP A 355 -15.26 -18.97 -7.23
CA ASP A 355 -16.13 -20.11 -7.00
C ASP A 355 -16.69 -20.48 -8.38
N GLY A 356 -16.00 -21.43 -9.00
CA GLY A 356 -16.39 -22.14 -10.21
C GLY A 356 -16.04 -23.61 -10.07
#